data_AF-A0A8J7KFY9-F1
#
_entry.id   AF-A0A8J7KFY9-F1
#
_cell.length_a   1.000
_cell.length_b   1.000
_cell.length_c   1.000
_cell.angle_alpha   90.00
_cell.angle_beta   90.00
_cell.angle_gamma   90.00
#
_symmetry.space_group_name_H-M   'P 1'
#
loop_
_entity.id
_entity.type
_entity.pdbx_description
1 polymer ?
#
loop_
_entity_poly.entity_id
_entity_poly.type
_entity_poly.pdbx_seq_one_letter_code
_entity_poly.pdbx_strand_id
1 'polypeptide(L)'
;MTIEVISAVRTGEDLVEISVQWPDRLAVYTFVRDPRPPLPVINSHDVWQDFRTRVDVYEQMYRLAWRAYLGKEIVLPVQLPTGVYPPRAR
;
A
#
# COMPACT_ATOMS: atom_id res chain seq x y z
N MET A 1 15.61 -1.04 -4.64
CA MET A 1 15.17 -1.46 -3.29
C MET A 1 13.83 -2.16 -3.45
N THR A 2 13.61 -3.23 -2.69
CA THR A 2 12.42 -4.08 -2.80
C THR A 2 11.73 -4.09 -1.44
N ILE A 3 10.41 -4.07 -1.45
CA ILE A 3 9.59 -4.22 -0.25
C ILE A 3 8.71 -5.44 -0.45
N GLU A 4 8.28 -6.03 0.66
CA GLU A 4 7.44 -7.23 0.59
C GLU A 4 6.12 -6.96 1.28
N VAL A 5 5.02 -7.10 0.55
CA VAL A 5 3.69 -7.18 1.16
C VAL A 5 3.54 -8.59 1.70
N ILE A 6 3.46 -8.71 3.01
CA ILE A 6 3.41 -9.99 3.72
C ILE A 6 2.01 -10.34 4.23
N SER A 7 1.09 -9.36 4.23
CA SER A 7 -0.31 -9.55 4.63
C SER A 7 -1.21 -8.53 3.94
N ALA A 8 -2.43 -8.93 3.60
CA ALA A 8 -3.49 -8.07 3.09
C ALA A 8 -4.84 -8.61 3.58
N VAL A 9 -5.32 -8.12 4.71
CA VAL A 9 -6.46 -8.68 5.44
C VAL A 9 -7.57 -7.65 5.52
N ARG A 10 -8.79 -8.05 5.17
CA ARG A 10 -9.99 -7.24 5.43
C ARG A 10 -10.31 -7.29 6.92
N THR A 11 -10.19 -6.16 7.61
CA THR A 11 -10.40 -6.04 9.06
C THR A 11 -11.77 -5.45 9.43
N GLY A 12 -12.50 -4.90 8.46
CA GLY A 12 -13.86 -4.39 8.64
C GLY A 12 -14.68 -4.43 7.36
N GLU A 13 -15.91 -3.90 7.39
CA GLU A 13 -16.77 -3.87 6.21
C GLU A 13 -16.11 -3.07 5.07
N ASP A 14 -15.43 -1.98 5.42
CA ASP A 14 -14.79 -1.04 4.50
C ASP A 14 -13.31 -0.79 4.83
N LEU A 15 -12.65 -1.73 5.52
CA LEU A 15 -11.24 -1.61 5.92
C LEU A 15 -10.41 -2.83 5.50
N VAL A 16 -9.24 -2.57 4.92
CA VAL A 16 -8.21 -3.56 4.62
C VAL A 16 -6.88 -3.09 5.19
N GLU A 17 -6.23 -3.94 5.96
CA GLU A 17 -4.89 -3.73 6.46
C GLU A 17 -3.87 -4.49 5.62
N ILE A 18 -2.83 -3.79 5.19
CA ILE A 18 -1.70 -4.34 4.45
C ILE A 18 -0.45 -4.20 5.31
N SER A 19 0.18 -5.33 5.64
CA SER A 19 1.47 -5.34 6.31
C SER A 19 2.59 -5.43 5.28
N VAL A 20 3.57 -4.55 5.40
CA VAL A 20 4.69 -4.40 4.48
C VAL A 20 6.00 -4.47 5.23
N GLN A 21 6.86 -5.39 4.82
CA GLN A 21 8.24 -5.47 5.24
C GLN A 21 9.07 -4.54 4.34
N TRP A 22 9.50 -3.41 4.91
CA TRP A 22 10.56 -2.58 4.35
C TRP A 22 11.93 -3.16 4.73
N PRO A 23 13.02 -2.80 4.02
CA PRO A 23 14.36 -3.26 4.38
C PRO A 23 14.79 -2.88 5.80
N ASP A 24 14.26 -1.78 6.32
CA ASP A 24 14.65 -1.16 7.58
C ASP A 24 13.57 -1.23 8.67
N ARG A 25 12.31 -1.54 8.30
CA ARG A 25 11.18 -1.54 9.24
C ARG A 25 9.99 -2.38 8.77
N LEU A 26 9.11 -2.73 9.70
CA LEU A 26 7.76 -3.22 9.39
C LEU A 26 6.79 -2.04 9.42
N ALA A 27 5.91 -1.94 8.43
CA ALA A 27 4.85 -0.93 8.39
C ALA A 27 3.48 -1.59 8.12
N VAL A 28 2.42 -1.00 8.66
CA VAL A 28 1.04 -1.42 8.40
C VAL A 28 0.28 -0.24 7.80
N TYR A 29 -0.36 -0.48 6.66
CA TYR A 29 -1.17 0.48 5.93
C TYR A 29 -2.63 0.08 5.97
N THR A 30 -3.48 0.97 6.46
CA THR A 30 -4.93 0.78 6.43
C THR A 30 -5.50 1.49 5.21
N PHE A 31 -6.20 0.74 4.36
CA PHE A 31 -6.93 1.24 3.21
C PHE A 31 -8.42 1.23 3.51
N VAL A 32 -9.09 2.36 3.29
CA VAL A 32 -10.55 2.49 3.40
C VAL A 32 -11.18 2.29 2.02
N ARG A 33 -12.27 1.54 1.94
CA ARG A 33 -13.06 1.38 0.71
C ARG A 33 -13.79 2.69 0.38
N ASP A 34 -13.16 3.57 -0.39
CA ASP A 34 -13.81 4.78 -0.90
C ASP A 34 -14.29 4.54 -2.36
N PRO A 35 -15.58 4.79 -2.68
CA PRO A 35 -16.13 4.66 -4.03
C PRO A 35 -15.70 5.76 -5.02
N ARG A 36 -15.06 6.84 -4.56
CA ARG A 36 -14.40 7.84 -5.41
C ARG A 36 -12.95 7.43 -5.65
N PRO A 37 -12.29 7.79 -6.78
CA PRO A 37 -10.88 7.48 -6.99
C PRO A 37 -10.07 8.12 -5.85
N PRO A 38 -9.58 7.35 -4.87
CA PRO A 38 -9.26 7.97 -3.59
C PRO A 38 -7.76 8.08 -3.42
N LEU A 39 -7.32 9.27 -3.02
CA LEU A 39 -6.08 9.38 -2.27
C LEU A 39 -6.23 8.48 -1.03
N PRO A 40 -5.26 7.61 -0.73
CA PRO A 40 -5.36 6.73 0.43
C PRO A 40 -5.59 7.56 1.69
N VAL A 41 -6.56 7.17 2.52
CA VAL A 41 -6.73 7.75 3.86
C VAL A 41 -5.59 7.21 4.72
N ILE A 42 -4.50 7.96 4.70
CA ILE A 42 -3.25 7.62 5.37
C ILE A 42 -3.38 7.99 6.86
N ASN A 43 -3.53 7.00 7.72
CA ASN A 43 -3.63 7.17 9.17
C ASN A 43 -2.29 7.15 9.92
N SER A 44 -1.16 7.45 9.27
CA SER A 44 0.13 7.52 9.95
C SER A 44 0.99 8.68 9.44
N HIS A 45 1.60 9.41 10.39
CA HIS A 45 2.48 10.55 10.14
C HIS A 45 3.77 10.12 9.39
N ASP A 46 4.19 8.86 9.52
CA ASP A 46 5.36 8.28 8.84
C ASP A 46 5.16 8.05 7.34
N VAL A 47 3.91 7.87 6.91
CA VAL A 47 3.53 7.49 5.55
C VAL A 47 3.62 8.67 4.57
N TRP A 48 3.41 9.92 5.03
CA TRP A 48 3.43 11.10 4.16
C TRP A 48 4.80 11.40 3.54
N GLN A 49 5.89 11.10 4.26
CA GLN A 49 7.25 11.23 3.71
C GLN A 49 7.53 10.16 2.65
N ASP A 50 7.09 8.92 2.88
CA ASP A 50 7.18 7.81 1.93
C ASP A 50 6.29 8.03 0.69
N PHE A 51 5.13 8.65 0.87
CA PHE A 51 4.15 8.91 -0.19
C PHE A 51 4.70 9.85 -1.27
N ARG A 52 5.44 10.89 -0.87
CA ARG A 52 6.08 11.81 -1.82
C ARG A 52 7.17 11.15 -2.67
N THR A 53 7.73 10.04 -2.23
CA THR A 53 8.85 9.38 -2.92
C THR A 53 8.46 8.11 -3.69
N ARG A 54 7.32 7.48 -3.39
CA ARG A 54 7.03 6.09 -3.83
C ARG A 54 5.58 5.85 -4.27
N VAL A 55 5.01 6.71 -5.12
CA VAL A 55 3.63 6.61 -5.64
C VAL A 55 3.29 5.21 -6.19
N ASP A 56 4.21 4.59 -6.95
CA ASP A 56 3.99 3.26 -7.56
C ASP A 56 3.77 2.15 -6.53
N VAL A 57 4.43 2.25 -5.38
CA VAL A 57 4.27 1.30 -4.27
C VAL A 57 2.85 1.40 -3.71
N TYR A 58 2.34 2.61 -3.50
CA TYR A 58 0.97 2.82 -3.02
C TYR A 58 -0.08 2.36 -4.02
N GLU A 59 0.12 2.60 -5.32
CA GLU A 59 -0.81 2.10 -6.34
C GLU A 59 -0.90 0.56 -6.32
N GLN A 60 0.24 -0.13 -6.19
CA GLN A 60 0.23 -1.59 -6.12
C GLN A 60 -0.40 -2.10 -4.82
N MET A 61 -0.10 -1.49 -3.67
CA MET A 61 -0.77 -1.81 -2.40
C MET A 61 -2.28 -1.58 -2.50
N TYR A 62 -2.73 -0.50 -3.13
CA TYR A 62 -4.15 -0.25 -3.34
C TYR A 62 -4.82 -1.32 -4.20
N ARG A 63 -4.16 -1.77 -5.29
CA ARG A 63 -4.68 -2.88 -6.11
C ARG A 63 -4.80 -4.18 -5.31
N LEU A 64 -3.85 -4.45 -4.42
CA LEU A 64 -3.92 -5.59 -3.50
C LEU A 64 -5.07 -5.43 -2.51
N ALA A 65 -5.23 -4.25 -1.91
CA ALA A 65 -6.34 -3.94 -1.03
C ALA A 65 -7.69 -4.17 -1.73
N TRP A 66 -7.82 -3.69 -2.97
CA TRP A 66 -9.03 -3.89 -3.78
C TRP A 66 -9.31 -5.37 -4.07
N ARG A 67 -8.28 -6.17 -4.34
CA ARG A 67 -8.44 -7.63 -4.45
C ARG A 67 -8.94 -8.24 -3.15
N ALA A 68 -8.39 -7.83 -2.01
CA ALA A 68 -8.83 -8.30 -0.69
C ALA A 68 -10.30 -7.91 -0.43
N TYR A 69 -10.70 -6.69 -0.79
CA TYR A 69 -12.10 -6.24 -0.72
C TYR A 69 -13.05 -7.11 -1.55
N LEU A 70 -12.65 -7.45 -2.76
CA LEU A 70 -13.42 -8.31 -3.65
C LEU A 70 -13.39 -9.80 -3.24
N GLY A 71 -12.73 -10.14 -2.13
CA GLY A 71 -12.54 -11.53 -1.70
C GLY A 71 -11.71 -12.36 -2.68
N LYS A 72 -10.92 -11.71 -3.53
CA LYS A 72 -10.04 -12.40 -4.48
C LYS A 72 -8.82 -12.92 -3.73
N GLU A 73 -8.40 -14.12 -4.09
CA GLU A 73 -7.17 -14.70 -3.58
C GLU A 73 -5.97 -13.79 -3.90
N ILE A 74 -5.11 -13.58 -2.90
CA ILE A 74 -3.86 -12.86 -3.01
C ILE A 74 -2.76 -13.83 -2.61
N VAL A 75 -1.87 -14.14 -3.57
CA VAL A 75 -0.68 -14.95 -3.29
C VAL A 75 0.33 -14.04 -2.59
N LEU A 76 0.71 -14.41 -1.38
CA LEU A 76 1.69 -13.69 -0.55
C LEU A 76 2.96 -14.55 -0.37
N PRO A 77 4.14 -13.94 -0.16
CA PRO A 77 4.38 -12.49 -0.17
C PRO A 77 4.41 -11.90 -1.59
N VAL A 78 4.03 -10.62 -1.73
CA VAL A 78 4.16 -9.87 -2.99
C VAL A 78 5.36 -8.94 -2.91
N GLN A 79 6.33 -9.12 -3.80
CA GLN A 79 7.48 -8.23 -3.91
C GLN A 79 7.15 -7.02 -4.77
N LEU A 80 7.26 -5.81 -4.20
CA LEU A 80 7.05 -4.56 -4.93
C LEU A 80 8.40 -3.86 -5.15
N PRO A 81 8.76 -3.52 -6.40
CA PRO A 81 9.92 -2.70 -6.66
C PRO A 81 9.64 -1.27 -6.20
N THR A 82 10.53 -0.69 -5.41
CA THR A 82 10.44 0.74 -5.08
C THR A 82 11.09 1.54 -6.21
N GLY A 83 10.29 2.03 -7.15
CA GLY A 83 10.71 3.09 -8.05
C GLY A 83 10.84 4.39 -7.26
N VAL A 84 12.03 4.98 -7.24
CA VAL A 84 12.14 6.38 -6.82
C VAL A 84 11.67 7.17 -8.02
N TYR A 85 10.55 7.88 -7.91
CA TYR A 85 10.16 8.84 -8.94
C TYR A 85 11.34 9.82 -9.09
N PRO A 86 12.02 9.94 -10.25
CA PRO A 86 12.93 11.05 -10.41
C PRO A 86 12.08 12.31 -10.20
N PRO A 87 12.51 13.29 -9.37
CA PRO A 87 11.76 14.52 -9.22
C PRO A 87 11.46 15.03 -10.62
N ARG A 88 10.18 15.28 -10.94
CA ARG A 88 9.79 15.87 -12.23
C ARG A 88 10.76 17.02 -12.49
N ALA A 89 11.59 16.90 -13.52
CA ALA A 89 12.41 18.01 -13.97
C ALA A 89 11.45 19.17 -14.19
N ARG A 90 11.70 20.26 -13.45
CA ARG A 90 10.94 21.50 -13.54
C ARG A 90 10.97 22.05 -14.95
#